data_AF-A0A261KXH6-F1
#
_entry.id   AF-A0A261KXH6-F1
#
_cell.length_a   1.000
_cell.length_b   1.000
_cell.length_c   1.000
_cell.angle_alpha   90.00
_cell.angle_beta   90.00
_cell.angle_gamma   90.00
#
_symmetry.space_group_name_H-M   'P 1'
#
loop_
_entity.id
_entity.type
_entity.pdbx_description
1 polymer ?
#
loop_
_entity_poly.entity_id
_entity_poly.type
_entity_poly.pdbx_seq_one_letter_code
_entity_poly.pdbx_strand_id
1 'polypeptide(L)'
;MNKKQESSLWKSMTNKASEVRENIGKEVSKASKSISNKSSETAKNKASEMEQFITEKASNVGKYFRETAKKSTLKKQQTDSEVWQETENNLEQEEIYHIFVGYQTANQGGTQKVTLKSGKSYNVRIRPNSTEGSTLRLQKCGLQGNDAFLVLHTFYNPELNLDRRMNSLVIRASIYERSKTRCLEAYNRINSGLQTYDLAALNLLDFLVEASNIDSLIGLRYRIASENSRWVGIDKGLEQVLDSSKLMEVEKYNLKATYLYIKFAEPLPNFDKFRQLDAIILNSSIAPELKDKYLLASAISMTLRIDMLIVNLISSSPEIDNSKHCKYLSVYQKLREGATVDNGIIQNLDSVIFEAEIPRICKILY
;
A
#
# COMPACT_ATOMS: atom_id res chain seq x y z
N MET A 1 71.73 -36.18 24.50
CA MET A 1 71.15 -35.12 23.65
C MET A 1 69.64 -35.17 23.83
N ASN A 2 69.11 -34.22 24.59
CA ASN A 2 67.75 -34.27 25.16
C ASN A 2 66.72 -33.64 24.21
N LYS A 3 65.63 -34.39 23.99
CA LYS A 3 64.36 -33.92 23.43
C LYS A 3 63.79 -32.81 24.32
N LYS A 4 63.52 -31.63 23.76
CA LYS A 4 62.71 -30.59 24.41
C LYS A 4 61.30 -30.61 23.82
N GLN A 5 60.34 -30.87 24.72
CA GLN A 5 58.91 -30.61 24.57
C GLN A 5 58.67 -29.16 24.14
N GLU A 6 57.91 -28.99 23.06
CA GLU A 6 57.23 -27.74 22.78
C GLU A 6 55.96 -27.61 23.64
N SER A 7 55.77 -26.41 24.16
CA SER A 7 54.81 -25.98 25.16
C SER A 7 53.34 -26.22 24.78
N SER A 8 52.61 -26.86 25.70
CA SER A 8 51.18 -27.21 25.67
C SER A 8 50.20 -26.04 25.89
N LEU A 9 50.67 -24.79 25.93
CA LEU A 9 49.82 -23.62 26.20
C LEU A 9 49.21 -23.01 24.92
N TRP A 10 49.90 -23.06 23.78
CA TRP A 10 49.41 -22.46 22.53
C TRP A 10 48.37 -23.31 21.79
N LYS A 11 48.38 -24.65 21.95
CA LYS A 11 47.32 -25.54 21.42
C LYS A 11 46.02 -25.49 22.22
N SER A 12 46.08 -25.06 23.49
CA SER A 12 44.88 -24.94 24.34
C SER A 12 44.08 -23.66 24.06
N MET A 13 44.75 -22.58 23.66
CA MET A 13 44.09 -21.29 23.37
C MET A 13 43.46 -21.24 21.97
N THR A 14 43.99 -21.93 20.97
CA THR A 14 43.38 -22.01 19.63
C THR A 14 42.14 -22.92 19.59
N ASN A 15 42.12 -24.01 20.35
CA ASN A 15 40.97 -24.91 20.41
C ASN A 15 39.80 -24.36 21.24
N LYS A 16 40.05 -23.60 22.32
CA LYS A 16 38.98 -22.92 23.07
C LYS A 16 38.39 -21.73 22.31
N ALA A 17 39.18 -21.05 21.48
CA ALA A 17 38.68 -19.96 20.65
C ALA A 17 37.85 -20.45 19.44
N SER A 18 38.15 -21.64 18.88
CA SER A 18 37.35 -22.25 17.81
C SER A 18 36.03 -22.83 18.33
N GLU A 19 36.00 -23.46 19.51
CA GLU A 19 34.77 -23.98 20.13
C GLU A 19 33.81 -22.87 20.56
N VAL A 20 34.33 -21.74 21.08
CA VAL A 20 33.50 -20.58 21.45
C VAL A 20 32.96 -19.87 20.19
N ARG A 21 33.73 -19.81 19.10
CA ARG A 21 33.29 -19.18 17.83
C ARG A 21 32.29 -20.03 17.05
N GLU A 22 32.40 -21.37 17.12
CA GLU A 22 31.40 -22.27 16.55
C GLU A 22 30.10 -22.32 17.37
N ASN A 23 30.17 -22.32 18.70
CA ASN A 23 28.97 -22.37 19.55
C ASN A 23 28.20 -21.03 19.52
N ILE A 24 28.90 -19.88 19.52
CA ILE A 24 28.26 -18.57 19.34
C ILE A 24 27.74 -18.43 17.90
N GLY A 25 28.45 -18.91 16.88
CA GLY A 25 27.97 -18.90 15.49
C GLY A 25 26.73 -19.76 15.26
N LYS A 26 26.61 -20.91 15.95
CA LYS A 26 25.44 -21.81 15.87
C LYS A 26 24.25 -21.30 16.70
N GLU A 27 24.46 -20.65 17.83
CA GLU A 27 23.38 -20.02 18.60
C GLU A 27 22.90 -18.70 17.99
N VAL A 28 23.80 -17.85 17.47
CA VAL A 28 23.43 -16.60 16.79
C VAL A 28 22.77 -16.86 15.44
N SER A 29 23.16 -17.91 14.71
CA SER A 29 22.47 -18.30 13.45
C SER A 29 21.12 -18.98 13.70
N LYS A 30 20.95 -19.72 14.80
CA LYS A 30 19.64 -20.28 15.20
C LYS A 30 18.70 -19.20 15.76
N ALA A 31 19.21 -18.25 16.55
CA ALA A 31 18.45 -17.10 17.03
C ALA A 31 18.11 -16.12 15.89
N SER A 32 19.04 -15.86 14.96
CA SER A 32 18.79 -15.02 13.78
C SER A 32 17.81 -15.67 12.81
N LYS A 33 17.87 -16.99 12.59
CA LYS A 33 16.87 -17.72 11.80
C LYS A 33 15.51 -17.84 12.50
N SER A 34 15.46 -18.01 13.82
CA SER A 34 14.19 -18.07 14.55
C SER A 34 13.53 -16.70 14.65
N ILE A 35 14.30 -15.62 14.81
CA ILE A 35 13.80 -14.23 14.77
C ILE A 35 13.41 -13.83 13.35
N SER A 36 14.19 -14.17 12.32
CA SER A 36 13.85 -13.89 10.91
C SER A 36 12.61 -14.65 10.46
N ASN A 37 12.47 -15.94 10.82
CA ASN A 37 11.30 -16.73 10.43
C ASN A 37 10.06 -16.28 11.20
N LYS A 38 10.16 -16.07 12.52
CA LYS A 38 9.05 -15.60 13.36
C LYS A 38 8.66 -14.15 13.03
N SER A 39 9.61 -13.31 12.63
CA SER A 39 9.33 -11.95 12.13
C SER A 39 8.70 -11.97 10.75
N SER A 40 9.13 -12.84 9.82
CA SER A 40 8.50 -12.94 8.50
C SER A 40 7.10 -13.56 8.56
N GLU A 41 6.88 -14.50 9.48
CA GLU A 41 5.60 -15.17 9.68
C GLU A 41 4.61 -14.27 10.45
N THR A 42 5.10 -13.52 11.45
CA THR A 42 4.29 -12.48 12.14
C THR A 42 3.99 -11.30 11.20
N ALA A 43 4.93 -10.90 10.33
CA ALA A 43 4.70 -9.86 9.34
C ALA A 43 3.72 -10.32 8.24
N LYS A 44 3.83 -11.55 7.76
CA LYS A 44 2.87 -12.14 6.80
C LYS A 44 1.48 -12.30 7.40
N ASN A 45 1.38 -12.78 8.64
CA ASN A 45 0.09 -12.92 9.33
C ASN A 45 -0.54 -11.55 9.63
N LYS A 46 0.26 -10.56 10.07
CA LYS A 46 -0.24 -9.20 10.30
C LYS A 46 -0.55 -8.43 9.01
N ALA A 47 0.08 -8.78 7.89
CA ALA A 47 -0.24 -8.23 6.56
C ALA A 47 -1.50 -8.87 5.97
N SER A 48 -1.70 -10.18 6.12
CA SER A 48 -2.95 -10.83 5.69
C SER A 48 -4.14 -10.45 6.58
N GLU A 49 -3.93 -10.26 7.90
CA GLU A 49 -4.92 -9.67 8.80
C GLU A 49 -5.26 -8.23 8.42
N MET A 50 -4.30 -7.48 7.85
CA MET A 50 -4.50 -6.11 7.37
C MET A 50 -5.30 -6.09 6.06
N GLU A 51 -4.97 -6.95 5.10
CA GLU A 51 -5.73 -7.11 3.87
C GLU A 51 -7.16 -7.58 4.17
N GLN A 52 -7.33 -8.54 5.07
CA GLN A 52 -8.66 -8.97 5.53
C GLN A 52 -9.40 -7.86 6.27
N PHE A 53 -8.76 -7.10 7.16
CA PHE A 53 -9.43 -6.06 7.95
C PHE A 53 -9.79 -4.81 7.14
N ILE A 54 -8.92 -4.37 6.22
CA ILE A 54 -9.24 -3.28 5.27
C ILE A 54 -10.41 -3.72 4.38
N THR A 55 -10.39 -4.96 3.88
CA THR A 55 -11.46 -5.54 3.07
C THR A 55 -12.77 -5.70 3.87
N GLU A 56 -12.70 -6.14 5.13
CA GLU A 56 -13.86 -6.28 6.03
C GLU A 56 -14.44 -4.93 6.46
N LYS A 57 -13.61 -3.91 6.74
CA LYS A 57 -14.11 -2.58 7.04
C LYS A 57 -14.69 -1.89 5.81
N ALA A 58 -14.07 -2.01 4.63
CA ALA A 58 -14.66 -1.56 3.38
C ALA A 58 -16.03 -2.25 3.13
N SER A 59 -16.13 -3.55 3.43
CA SER A 59 -17.37 -4.33 3.33
C SER A 59 -18.43 -3.92 4.36
N ASN A 60 -18.07 -3.66 5.61
CA ASN A 60 -18.99 -3.26 6.68
C ASN A 60 -19.48 -1.81 6.55
N VAL A 61 -18.62 -0.91 6.07
CA VAL A 61 -19.02 0.46 5.69
C VAL A 61 -19.98 0.42 4.49
N GLY A 62 -19.70 -0.41 3.48
CA GLY A 62 -20.63 -0.66 2.36
C GLY A 62 -21.94 -1.39 2.74
N LYS A 63 -22.03 -2.02 3.93
CA LYS A 63 -23.30 -2.55 4.46
C LYS A 63 -24.13 -1.46 5.13
N TYR A 64 -23.51 -0.61 5.95
CA TYR A 64 -24.18 0.53 6.59
C TYR A 64 -24.76 1.53 5.56
N PHE A 65 -24.03 1.78 4.46
CA PHE A 65 -24.52 2.66 3.38
C PHE A 65 -25.58 2.01 2.49
N ARG A 66 -25.51 0.69 2.23
CA ARG A 66 -26.60 -0.05 1.54
C ARG A 66 -27.92 0.00 2.31
N GLU A 67 -27.90 -0.02 3.64
CA GLU A 67 -29.10 0.10 4.46
C GLU A 67 -29.66 1.54 4.48
N THR A 68 -28.80 2.54 4.36
CA THR A 68 -29.18 3.95 4.34
C THR A 68 -29.70 4.38 2.95
N ALA A 69 -29.13 3.84 1.87
CA ALA A 69 -29.55 4.07 0.48
C ALA A 69 -30.84 3.31 0.12
N LYS A 70 -31.08 2.11 0.66
CA LYS A 70 -32.35 1.37 0.49
C LYS A 70 -33.56 2.11 1.07
N LYS A 71 -33.36 3.01 2.04
CA LYS A 71 -34.43 3.87 2.57
C LYS A 71 -34.78 5.06 1.66
N SER A 72 -33.93 5.42 0.69
CA SER A 72 -34.16 6.57 -0.20
C SER A 72 -34.60 6.20 -1.63
N THR A 73 -34.51 4.94 -2.04
CA THR A 73 -34.74 4.49 -3.44
C THR A 73 -36.11 3.87 -3.72
N LEU A 74 -37.06 3.90 -2.79
CA LEU A 74 -38.40 3.33 -2.98
C LEU A 74 -39.33 4.13 -3.94
N LYS A 75 -38.79 5.02 -4.77
CA LYS A 75 -39.51 5.72 -5.84
C LYS A 75 -38.62 5.92 -7.08
N LYS A 76 -38.56 4.91 -7.95
CA LYS A 76 -38.92 5.02 -9.38
C LYS A 76 -38.51 3.75 -10.14
N GLN A 77 -39.50 3.19 -10.84
CA GLN A 77 -39.41 2.04 -11.74
C GLN A 77 -38.81 2.40 -13.10
N GLN A 78 -38.09 1.41 -13.65
CA GLN A 78 -38.01 0.88 -15.03
C GLN A 78 -38.23 1.79 -16.24
N THR A 79 -37.30 1.71 -17.20
CA THR A 79 -37.55 1.18 -18.58
C THR A 79 -36.23 0.91 -19.32
N ASP A 80 -36.23 -0.16 -20.12
CA ASP A 80 -35.13 -0.69 -20.96
C ASP A 80 -34.90 0.09 -22.27
N SER A 81 -33.66 0.10 -22.80
CA SER A 81 -33.33 -0.26 -24.20
C SER A 81 -31.82 -0.19 -24.49
N GLU A 82 -31.33 -1.15 -25.28
CA GLU A 82 -29.95 -1.46 -25.66
C GLU A 82 -29.24 -0.41 -26.54
N VAL A 83 -27.96 -0.13 -26.23
CA VAL A 83 -26.88 0.26 -27.18
C VAL A 83 -25.53 -0.20 -26.60
N TRP A 84 -24.77 -0.98 -27.37
CA TRP A 84 -23.43 -1.46 -27.01
C TRP A 84 -22.41 -0.31 -26.99
N GLN A 85 -22.17 0.26 -25.82
CA GLN A 85 -20.97 1.01 -25.49
C GLN A 85 -20.22 0.23 -24.42
N GLU A 86 -18.89 0.26 -24.47
CA GLU A 86 -17.98 -0.30 -23.48
C GLU A 86 -18.48 0.00 -22.07
N THR A 87 -19.21 -0.94 -21.48
CA THR A 87 -19.58 -0.87 -20.07
C THR A 87 -18.32 -1.19 -19.29
N GLU A 88 -17.52 -0.16 -19.01
CA GLU A 88 -17.01 0.02 -17.66
C GLU A 88 -18.15 -0.39 -16.73
N ASN A 89 -17.91 -1.38 -15.86
CA ASN A 89 -18.88 -1.80 -14.87
C ASN A 89 -19.28 -0.59 -14.00
N ASN A 90 -20.29 0.16 -14.45
CA ASN A 90 -21.01 1.22 -13.74
C ASN A 90 -21.91 0.59 -12.68
N LEU A 91 -21.35 -0.28 -11.85
CA LEU A 91 -21.80 -0.32 -10.47
C LEU A 91 -21.41 1.04 -9.92
N GLU A 92 -22.36 1.75 -9.29
CA GLU A 92 -22.10 2.95 -8.48
C GLU A 92 -21.06 2.59 -7.39
N GLN A 93 -19.78 2.53 -7.76
CA GLN A 93 -18.69 2.27 -6.84
C GLN A 93 -18.50 3.56 -6.07
N GLU A 94 -18.92 3.53 -4.81
CA GLU A 94 -18.67 4.59 -3.85
C GLU A 94 -17.17 4.89 -3.84
N GLU A 95 -16.82 6.14 -4.16
CA GLU A 95 -15.43 6.56 -4.27
C GLU A 95 -14.90 6.90 -2.88
N ILE A 96 -14.25 5.93 -2.24
CA ILE A 96 -13.78 6.04 -0.86
C ILE A 96 -12.28 6.36 -0.83
N TYR A 97 -11.91 7.35 -0.02
CA TYR A 97 -10.54 7.78 0.22
C TYR A 97 -10.19 7.64 1.69
N HIS A 98 -9.12 6.92 1.99
CA HIS A 98 -8.53 6.90 3.32
C HIS A 98 -7.51 8.04 3.43
N ILE A 99 -7.80 9.04 4.27
CA ILE A 99 -6.91 10.19 4.46
C ILE A 99 -6.42 10.27 5.90
N PHE A 100 -5.14 10.57 6.07
CA PHE A 100 -4.59 10.84 7.39
C PHE A 100 -4.72 12.32 7.73
N VAL A 101 -5.18 12.60 8.94
CA VAL A 101 -5.35 13.93 9.52
C VAL A 101 -4.41 14.05 10.71
N GLY A 102 -3.50 15.02 10.64
CA GLY A 102 -2.57 15.31 11.73
C GLY A 102 -3.29 15.61 13.04
N TYR A 103 -2.66 15.25 14.17
CA TYR A 103 -3.22 15.35 15.51
C TYR A 103 -3.84 16.72 15.80
N GLN A 104 -3.12 17.81 15.48
CA GLN A 104 -3.61 19.16 15.74
C GLN A 104 -4.87 19.49 14.94
N THR A 105 -4.89 19.14 13.65
CA THR A 105 -6.06 19.36 12.77
C THR A 105 -7.26 18.54 13.22
N ALA A 106 -7.05 17.30 13.68
CA ALA A 106 -8.12 16.47 14.22
C ALA A 106 -8.67 17.00 15.54
N ASN A 107 -7.80 17.51 16.43
CA ASN A 107 -8.17 18.07 17.73
C ASN A 107 -8.87 19.43 17.60
N GLN A 108 -8.23 20.39 16.94
CA GLN A 108 -8.65 21.80 16.91
C GLN A 108 -9.54 22.13 15.69
N GLY A 109 -9.65 21.21 14.74
CA GLY A 109 -10.24 21.47 13.43
C GLY A 109 -9.27 22.20 12.52
N GLY A 110 -9.63 22.30 11.24
CA GLY A 110 -8.79 22.96 10.25
C GLY A 110 -9.23 22.68 8.83
N THR A 111 -8.33 22.94 7.88
CA THR A 111 -8.54 22.64 6.46
C THR A 111 -7.40 21.79 5.95
N GLN A 112 -7.72 20.79 5.13
CA GLN A 112 -6.75 19.91 4.49
C GLN A 112 -7.01 19.86 2.99
N LYS A 113 -5.97 19.90 2.17
CA LYS A 113 -6.09 19.71 0.72
C LYS A 113 -6.15 18.20 0.43
N VAL A 114 -7.13 17.78 -0.34
CA VAL A 114 -7.32 16.38 -0.78
C VAL A 114 -7.48 16.36 -2.29
N THR A 115 -6.72 15.50 -2.97
CA THR A 115 -6.82 15.29 -4.42
C THR A 115 -7.60 14.00 -4.66
N LEU A 116 -8.61 14.05 -5.54
CA LEU A 116 -9.43 12.90 -5.94
C LEU A 116 -8.93 12.32 -7.26
N LYS A 117 -9.30 11.07 -7.60
CA LYS A 117 -8.93 10.31 -8.81
C LYS A 117 -9.23 11.05 -10.11
N SER A 118 -10.13 12.04 -10.09
CA SER A 118 -10.31 12.99 -11.20
C SER A 118 -9.11 13.93 -11.44
N GLY A 119 -8.08 13.89 -10.59
CA GLY A 119 -6.95 14.82 -10.57
C GLY A 119 -7.23 16.16 -9.89
N LYS A 120 -8.50 16.44 -9.53
CA LYS A 120 -8.90 17.70 -8.90
C LYS A 120 -8.61 17.71 -7.41
N SER A 121 -8.14 18.84 -6.90
CA SER A 121 -7.93 19.05 -5.47
C SER A 121 -9.01 19.90 -4.83
N TYR A 122 -9.39 19.56 -3.61
CA TYR A 122 -10.39 20.25 -2.81
C TYR A 122 -9.82 20.58 -1.43
N ASN A 123 -10.13 21.76 -0.93
CA ASN A 123 -9.85 22.15 0.44
C ASN A 123 -11.01 21.69 1.32
N VAL A 124 -10.80 20.63 2.10
CA VAL A 124 -11.83 20.02 2.95
C VAL A 124 -11.70 20.52 4.37
N ARG A 125 -12.83 20.93 4.97
CA ARG A 125 -12.87 21.37 6.36
C ARG A 125 -12.98 20.17 7.29
N ILE A 126 -11.98 19.99 8.14
CA ILE A 126 -11.98 19.01 9.22
C ILE A 126 -12.56 19.67 10.47
N ARG A 127 -13.53 19.01 11.11
CA ARG A 127 -14.17 19.51 12.34
C ARG A 127 -13.25 19.27 13.55
N PRO A 128 -13.29 20.13 14.57
CA PRO A 128 -12.62 19.85 15.83
C PRO A 128 -13.12 18.54 16.44
N ASN A 129 -12.25 17.88 17.20
CA ASN A 129 -12.47 16.58 17.82
C ASN A 129 -12.87 15.48 16.82
N SER A 130 -12.32 15.50 15.60
CA SER A 130 -12.54 14.43 14.62
C SER A 130 -11.83 13.15 15.06
N THR A 131 -12.58 12.06 15.18
CA THR A 131 -12.06 10.77 15.66
C THR A 131 -11.66 9.85 14.51
N GLU A 132 -10.84 8.85 14.84
CA GLU A 132 -10.49 7.74 13.95
C GLU A 132 -11.72 7.09 13.31
N GLY A 133 -11.70 6.92 12.00
CA GLY A 133 -12.77 6.31 11.21
C GLY A 133 -13.97 7.21 10.93
N SER A 134 -13.96 8.47 11.36
CA SER A 134 -15.01 9.43 11.00
C SER A 134 -15.03 9.66 9.48
N THR A 135 -16.21 9.93 8.93
CA THR A 135 -16.41 10.07 7.49
C THR A 135 -16.84 11.48 7.10
N LEU A 136 -16.33 11.96 5.97
CA LEU A 136 -16.77 13.20 5.32
C LEU A 136 -17.27 12.87 3.91
N ARG A 137 -18.33 13.54 3.47
CA ARG A 137 -18.90 13.39 2.11
C ARG A 137 -18.63 14.66 1.31
N LEU A 138 -18.00 14.49 0.15
CA LEU A 138 -17.82 15.53 -0.86
C LEU A 138 -18.89 15.34 -1.92
N GLN A 139 -19.90 16.22 -1.91
CA GLN A 139 -21.04 16.08 -2.80
C GLN A 139 -20.64 16.38 -4.25
N LYS A 140 -21.00 15.48 -5.17
CA LYS A 140 -20.79 15.60 -6.62
C LYS A 140 -19.34 15.91 -7.05
N CYS A 141 -18.37 15.53 -6.23
CA CYS A 141 -16.95 15.78 -6.49
C CYS A 141 -16.21 14.56 -7.04
N GLY A 142 -16.83 13.38 -6.95
CA GLY A 142 -16.28 12.12 -7.43
C GLY A 142 -16.36 11.95 -8.95
N LEU A 143 -15.89 10.80 -9.41
CA LEU A 143 -15.94 10.33 -10.78
C LEU A 143 -17.38 10.35 -11.29
N GLN A 144 -17.55 10.79 -12.54
CA GLN A 144 -18.85 10.93 -13.21
C GLN A 144 -19.87 11.83 -12.45
N GLY A 145 -19.41 12.66 -11.51
CA GLY A 145 -20.27 13.53 -10.70
C GLY A 145 -20.94 12.84 -9.52
N ASN A 146 -20.46 11.64 -9.15
CA ASN A 146 -20.87 10.94 -7.93
C ASN A 146 -20.28 11.61 -6.68
N ASP A 147 -20.68 11.14 -5.51
CA ASP A 147 -20.08 11.61 -4.26
C ASP A 147 -18.80 10.86 -3.96
N ALA A 148 -17.85 11.58 -3.34
CA ALA A 148 -16.66 10.98 -2.78
C ALA A 148 -16.71 10.98 -1.25
N PHE A 149 -16.26 9.89 -0.63
CA PHE A 149 -16.25 9.72 0.82
C PHE A 149 -14.81 9.72 1.32
N LEU A 150 -14.54 10.49 2.37
CA LEU A 150 -13.24 10.53 3.03
C LEU A 150 -13.35 9.85 4.38
N VAL A 151 -12.60 8.79 4.61
CA VAL A 151 -12.43 8.14 5.92
C VAL A 151 -11.20 8.73 6.58
N LEU A 152 -11.39 9.35 7.75
CA LEU A 152 -10.33 10.04 8.48
C LEU A 152 -9.57 9.07 9.38
N HIS A 153 -8.25 9.09 9.25
CA HIS A 153 -7.33 8.41 10.15
C HIS A 153 -6.53 9.43 10.96
N THR A 154 -6.35 9.21 12.25
CA THR A 154 -5.64 10.14 13.13
C THR A 154 -5.12 9.48 14.40
N PHE A 155 -4.00 10.01 14.91
CA PHE A 155 -3.57 9.73 16.27
C PHE A 155 -4.37 10.46 17.33
N TYR A 156 -5.26 11.40 16.97
CA TYR A 156 -6.09 12.03 17.97
C TYR A 156 -7.03 10.98 18.60
N ASN A 157 -6.83 10.76 19.89
CA ASN A 157 -7.72 10.01 20.74
C ASN A 157 -7.64 10.59 22.16
N PRO A 158 -8.72 11.18 22.69
CA PRO A 158 -8.70 11.76 24.03
C PRO A 158 -8.54 10.70 25.14
N GLU A 159 -8.87 9.43 24.86
CA GLU A 159 -8.84 8.33 25.83
C GLU A 159 -7.53 7.52 25.75
N LEU A 160 -7.00 7.35 24.54
CA LEU A 160 -5.75 6.63 24.30
C LEU A 160 -4.62 7.65 24.20
N ASN A 161 -3.87 7.83 25.29
CA ASN A 161 -2.65 8.66 25.32
C ASN A 161 -1.54 8.02 24.46
N LEU A 162 -1.71 8.12 23.13
CA LEU A 162 -0.90 7.52 22.08
C LEU A 162 0.53 8.04 22.12
N ASP A 163 0.69 9.36 22.28
CA ASP A 163 1.99 10.03 22.40
C ASP A 163 2.83 9.42 23.53
N ARG A 164 2.25 9.24 24.72
CA ARG A 164 2.97 8.66 25.86
C ARG A 164 3.43 7.22 25.58
N ARG A 165 2.59 6.41 24.93
CA ARG A 165 2.90 5.01 24.62
C ARG A 165 4.02 4.91 23.59
N MET A 166 3.94 5.70 22.52
CA MET A 166 4.96 5.78 21.47
C MET A 166 6.30 6.30 22.03
N ASN A 167 6.26 7.38 22.81
CA ASN A 167 7.46 7.93 23.43
C ASN A 167 8.11 6.93 24.40
N SER A 168 7.31 6.22 25.23
CA SER A 168 7.85 5.20 26.13
C SER A 168 8.47 4.03 25.38
N LEU A 169 7.91 3.64 24.23
CA LEU A 169 8.47 2.59 23.38
C LEU A 169 9.87 2.98 22.87
N VAL A 170 10.04 4.22 22.39
CA VAL A 170 11.34 4.72 21.92
C VAL A 170 12.34 4.86 23.07
N ILE A 171 11.93 5.43 24.20
CA ILE A 171 12.82 5.67 25.35
C ILE A 171 13.36 4.35 25.91
N ARG A 172 12.51 3.31 25.98
CA ARG A 172 12.87 1.98 26.51
C ARG A 172 13.65 1.12 25.51
N ALA A 173 13.69 1.49 24.23
CA ALA A 173 14.43 0.73 23.23
C ALA A 173 15.93 0.72 23.53
N SER A 174 16.56 -0.45 23.40
CA SER A 174 18.00 -0.64 23.55
C SER A 174 18.78 -0.16 22.31
N ILE A 175 18.64 1.12 21.99
CA ILE A 175 19.31 1.81 20.87
C ILE A 175 20.05 3.05 21.39
N TYR A 176 20.99 3.57 20.59
CA TYR A 176 21.73 4.78 20.94
C TYR A 176 20.80 5.99 21.18
N GLU A 177 21.15 6.86 22.14
CA GLU A 177 20.37 8.06 22.49
C GLU A 177 20.14 9.00 21.30
N ARG A 178 21.15 9.15 20.43
CA ARG A 178 21.00 9.92 19.18
C ARG A 178 19.92 9.32 18.27
N SER A 179 19.83 7.99 18.20
CA SER A 179 18.79 7.32 17.41
C SER A 179 17.41 7.49 18.05
N LYS A 180 17.30 7.46 19.39
CA LYS A 180 16.04 7.75 20.10
C LYS A 180 15.53 9.15 19.76
N THR A 181 16.41 10.15 19.81
CA THR A 181 16.06 11.55 19.47
C THR A 181 15.51 11.65 18.04
N ARG A 182 16.21 11.06 17.06
CA ARG A 182 15.77 11.05 15.66
C ARG A 182 14.43 10.32 15.48
N CYS A 183 14.21 9.21 16.19
CA CYS A 183 12.93 8.50 16.18
C CYS A 183 11.78 9.34 16.76
N LEU A 184 12.02 10.08 17.86
CA LEU A 184 11.02 10.98 18.44
C LEU A 184 10.70 12.15 17.50
N GLU A 185 11.70 12.70 16.81
CA GLU A 185 11.48 13.71 15.78
C GLU A 185 10.66 13.16 14.61
N ALA A 186 11.00 11.96 14.11
CA ALA A 186 10.22 11.27 13.10
C ALA A 186 8.76 11.04 13.56
N TYR A 187 8.58 10.60 14.80
CA TYR A 187 7.26 10.43 15.40
C TYR A 187 6.45 11.72 15.42
N ASN A 188 7.03 12.83 15.88
CA ASN A 188 6.35 14.12 15.94
C ASN A 188 5.91 14.60 14.55
N ARG A 189 6.71 14.35 13.51
CA ARG A 189 6.36 14.70 12.13
C ARG A 189 5.20 13.86 11.61
N ILE A 190 5.23 12.55 11.78
CA ILE A 190 4.10 11.69 11.36
C ILE A 190 2.84 12.01 12.18
N ASN A 191 2.98 12.35 13.46
CA ASN A 191 1.87 12.77 14.31
C ASN A 191 1.19 14.04 13.81
N SER A 192 1.99 14.94 13.25
CA SER A 192 1.53 16.17 12.61
C SER A 192 1.01 15.97 11.17
N GLY A 193 1.01 14.74 10.64
CA GLY A 193 0.63 14.45 9.27
C GLY A 193 1.63 14.97 8.22
N LEU A 194 2.89 15.17 8.62
CA LEU A 194 3.95 15.71 7.76
C LEU A 194 4.89 14.60 7.29
N GLN A 195 5.51 14.81 6.13
CA GLN A 195 6.64 14.01 5.67
C GLN A 195 7.81 14.08 6.65
N THR A 196 8.38 12.94 7.00
CA THR A 196 9.68 12.82 7.68
C THR A 196 10.82 12.86 6.66
N TYR A 197 11.80 13.75 6.86
CA TYR A 197 12.99 13.84 6.01
C TYR A 197 14.02 12.75 6.32
N ASP A 198 14.11 12.36 7.60
CA ASP A 198 14.99 11.31 8.06
C ASP A 198 14.32 9.93 7.92
N LEU A 199 14.34 9.39 6.71
CA LEU A 199 13.71 8.10 6.40
C LEU A 199 14.36 6.94 7.17
N ALA A 200 15.66 7.03 7.47
CA ALA A 200 16.35 6.01 8.27
C ALA A 200 15.81 5.96 9.70
N ALA A 201 15.55 7.12 10.31
CA ALA A 201 14.93 7.18 11.63
C ALA A 201 13.48 6.69 11.62
N LEU A 202 12.71 7.00 10.56
CA LEU A 202 11.35 6.49 10.41
C LEU A 202 11.34 4.96 10.26
N ASN A 203 12.24 4.39 9.45
CA ASN A 203 12.38 2.95 9.29
C ASN A 203 12.79 2.25 10.61
N LEU A 204 13.67 2.87 11.40
CA LEU A 204 14.01 2.36 12.73
C LEU A 204 12.80 2.40 13.66
N LEU A 205 12.01 3.48 13.63
CA LEU A 205 10.79 3.58 14.43
C LEU A 205 9.76 2.52 14.02
N ASP A 206 9.59 2.26 12.71
CA ASP A 206 8.73 1.19 12.21
C ASP A 206 9.14 -0.16 12.79
N PHE A 207 10.44 -0.48 12.71
CA PHE A 207 10.98 -1.70 13.29
C PHE A 207 10.70 -1.81 14.80
N LEU A 208 10.89 -0.73 15.56
CA LEU A 208 10.61 -0.72 16.99
C LEU A 208 9.13 -0.98 17.30
N VAL A 209 8.22 -0.42 16.50
CA VAL A 209 6.78 -0.63 16.66
C VAL A 209 6.42 -2.07 16.32
N GLU A 210 6.91 -2.59 15.19
CA GLU A 210 6.63 -3.96 14.74
C GLU A 210 7.16 -5.03 15.70
N ALA A 211 8.36 -4.81 16.26
CA ALA A 211 8.99 -5.71 17.21
C ALA A 211 8.40 -5.61 18.64
N SER A 212 7.54 -4.62 18.89
CA SER A 212 6.94 -4.41 20.21
C SER A 212 5.62 -5.15 20.41
N ASN A 213 5.24 -5.35 21.67
CA ASN A 213 3.90 -5.78 22.08
C ASN A 213 2.95 -4.59 22.27
N ILE A 214 3.08 -3.54 21.46
CA ILE A 214 2.15 -2.41 21.51
C ILE A 214 0.75 -2.88 21.12
N ASP A 215 -0.25 -2.24 21.70
CA ASP A 215 -1.66 -2.48 21.38
C ASP A 215 -1.90 -2.42 19.85
N SER A 216 -2.67 -3.37 19.32
CA SER A 216 -2.83 -3.56 17.88
C SER A 216 -3.46 -2.35 17.20
N LEU A 217 -4.41 -1.67 17.87
CA LEU A 217 -5.06 -0.47 17.34
C LEU A 217 -4.09 0.71 17.32
N ILE A 218 -3.21 0.81 18.31
CA ILE A 218 -2.14 1.82 18.32
C ILE A 218 -1.11 1.55 17.22
N GLY A 219 -0.65 0.31 17.10
CA GLY A 219 0.27 -0.11 16.04
C GLY A 219 -0.32 0.09 14.64
N LEU A 220 -1.63 -0.12 14.47
CA LEU A 220 -2.33 0.18 13.23
C LEU A 220 -2.32 1.67 12.89
N ARG A 221 -2.73 2.54 13.83
CA ARG A 221 -2.72 3.99 13.62
C ARG A 221 -1.31 4.51 13.31
N TYR A 222 -0.31 3.96 13.99
CA TYR A 222 1.08 4.25 13.71
C TYR A 222 1.48 3.90 12.27
N ARG A 223 1.17 2.67 11.83
CA ARG A 223 1.48 2.22 10.48
C ARG A 223 0.83 3.12 9.43
N ILE A 224 -0.45 3.47 9.60
CA ILE A 224 -1.15 4.39 8.69
C ILE A 224 -0.44 5.76 8.62
N ALA A 225 -0.03 6.31 9.75
CA ALA A 225 0.66 7.60 9.79
C ALA A 225 2.06 7.55 9.16
N SER A 226 2.81 6.47 9.44
CA SER A 226 4.14 6.23 8.86
C SER A 226 4.06 6.12 7.33
N GLU A 227 3.08 5.35 6.84
CA GLU A 227 2.78 5.21 5.42
C GLU A 227 2.36 6.54 4.78
N ASN A 228 1.47 7.28 5.44
CA ASN A 228 1.07 8.60 4.98
C ASN A 228 2.26 9.56 4.88
N SER A 229 3.18 9.57 5.85
CA SER A 229 4.38 10.42 5.81
C SER A 229 5.22 10.18 4.55
N ARG A 230 5.39 8.91 4.14
CA ARG A 230 6.10 8.56 2.91
C ARG A 230 5.35 9.04 1.67
N TRP A 231 4.04 8.83 1.63
CA TRP A 231 3.19 9.31 0.54
C TRP A 231 3.17 10.84 0.44
N VAL A 232 3.15 11.58 1.55
CA VAL A 232 3.27 13.04 1.55
C VAL A 232 4.60 13.49 0.94
N GLY A 233 5.68 12.72 1.13
CA GLY A 233 6.96 12.99 0.47
C GLY A 233 6.91 12.81 -1.04
N ILE A 234 6.24 11.76 -1.51
CA ILE A 234 6.02 11.52 -2.94
C ILE A 234 5.08 12.57 -3.54
N ASP A 235 3.97 12.88 -2.86
CA ASP A 235 3.00 13.92 -3.26
C ASP A 235 3.73 15.26 -3.49
N LYS A 236 4.56 15.69 -2.54
CA LYS A 236 5.33 16.94 -2.64
C LYS A 236 6.33 16.92 -3.80
N GLY A 237 7.04 15.81 -3.97
CA GLY A 237 7.99 15.66 -5.06
C GLY A 237 7.32 15.70 -6.43
N LEU A 238 6.18 15.00 -6.58
CA LEU A 238 5.40 15.03 -7.80
C LEU A 238 4.89 16.44 -8.11
N GLU A 239 4.30 17.12 -7.13
CA GLU A 239 3.82 18.51 -7.30
C GLU A 239 4.96 19.44 -7.74
N GLN A 240 6.14 19.37 -7.11
CA GLN A 240 7.31 20.17 -7.52
C GLN A 240 7.74 19.94 -8.97
N VAL A 241 7.75 18.68 -9.42
CA VAL A 241 8.13 18.35 -10.80
C VAL A 241 7.06 18.79 -11.79
N LEU A 242 5.77 18.60 -11.46
CA LEU A 242 4.68 19.04 -12.32
C LEU A 242 4.61 20.58 -12.42
N ASP A 243 4.83 21.30 -11.32
CA ASP A 243 4.82 22.76 -11.27
C ASP A 243 5.96 23.38 -12.08
N SER A 244 7.13 22.75 -12.09
CA SER A 244 8.29 23.19 -12.88
C SER A 244 8.28 22.72 -14.35
N SER A 245 7.36 21.82 -14.70
CA SER A 245 7.23 21.31 -16.07
C SER A 245 6.53 22.29 -17.01
N LYS A 246 6.80 22.15 -18.32
CA LYS A 246 6.09 22.87 -19.40
C LYS A 246 4.80 22.18 -19.85
N LEU A 247 4.31 21.20 -19.08
CA LEU A 247 3.09 20.46 -19.39
C LEU A 247 1.88 21.38 -19.30
N MET A 248 0.88 21.12 -20.14
CA MET A 248 -0.41 21.81 -20.02
C MET A 248 -1.12 21.37 -18.73
N GLU A 249 -1.97 22.24 -18.17
CA GLU A 249 -2.71 21.91 -16.93
C GLU A 249 -3.53 20.63 -17.06
N VAL A 250 -4.16 20.39 -18.22
CA VAL A 250 -4.90 19.15 -18.50
C VAL A 250 -3.99 17.91 -18.38
N GLU A 251 -2.75 18.00 -18.84
CA GLU A 251 -1.79 16.89 -18.74
C GLU A 251 -1.34 16.67 -17.29
N LYS A 252 -1.10 17.75 -16.54
CA LYS A 252 -0.79 17.66 -15.11
C LYS A 252 -1.94 17.02 -14.34
N TYR A 253 -3.19 17.39 -14.63
CA TYR A 253 -4.38 16.77 -14.04
C TYR A 253 -4.44 15.27 -14.33
N ASN A 254 -4.22 14.87 -15.58
CA ASN A 254 -4.23 13.45 -15.97
C ASN A 254 -3.12 12.66 -15.28
N LEU A 255 -1.92 13.23 -15.12
CA LEU A 255 -0.83 12.59 -14.38
C LEU A 255 -1.15 12.45 -12.89
N LYS A 256 -1.75 13.48 -12.26
CA LYS A 256 -2.22 13.41 -10.87
C LYS A 256 -3.33 12.37 -10.69
N ALA A 257 -4.24 12.28 -11.66
CA ALA A 257 -5.29 11.26 -11.68
C ALA A 257 -4.66 9.85 -11.68
N THR A 258 -3.78 9.55 -12.64
CA THR A 258 -3.06 8.26 -12.71
C THR A 258 -2.27 7.97 -11.44
N TYR A 259 -1.60 8.98 -10.88
CA TYR A 259 -0.87 8.85 -9.62
C TYR A 259 -1.75 8.39 -8.45
N LEU A 260 -3.01 8.83 -8.38
CA LEU A 260 -3.90 8.40 -7.30
C LEU A 260 -4.31 6.94 -7.41
N TYR A 261 -4.53 6.41 -8.61
CA TYR A 261 -4.72 4.96 -8.78
C TYR A 261 -3.51 4.19 -8.24
N ILE A 262 -2.29 4.67 -8.52
CA ILE A 262 -1.05 4.08 -7.99
C ILE A 262 -1.00 4.16 -6.46
N LYS A 263 -1.24 5.35 -5.90
CA LYS A 263 -1.21 5.58 -4.46
C LYS A 263 -2.18 4.69 -3.69
N PHE A 264 -3.34 4.43 -4.26
CA PHE A 264 -4.38 3.59 -3.66
C PHE A 264 -4.30 2.10 -4.08
N ALA A 265 -3.26 1.70 -4.81
CA ALA A 265 -3.07 0.34 -5.30
C ALA A 265 -4.28 -0.19 -6.09
N GLU A 266 -4.82 0.65 -6.96
CA GLU A 266 -5.98 0.36 -7.81
C GLU A 266 -5.55 0.11 -9.25
N PRO A 267 -6.33 -0.65 -10.05
CA PRO A 267 -6.04 -0.87 -11.46
C PRO A 267 -5.89 0.45 -12.22
N LEU A 268 -4.82 0.56 -12.99
CA LEU A 268 -4.57 1.75 -13.82
C LEU A 268 -5.67 1.95 -14.88
N PRO A 269 -6.12 3.19 -15.12
CA PRO A 269 -7.08 3.45 -16.19
C PRO A 269 -6.44 3.34 -17.59
N ASN A 270 -5.18 3.77 -17.74
CA ASN A 270 -4.47 3.81 -19.02
C ASN A 270 -2.94 3.66 -18.83
N PHE A 271 -2.30 2.79 -19.65
CA PHE A 271 -0.86 2.53 -19.63
C PHE A 271 0.02 3.68 -20.18
N ASP A 272 -0.49 4.56 -21.03
CA ASP A 272 0.31 5.64 -21.63
C ASP A 272 0.67 6.72 -20.62
N LYS A 273 -0.33 7.19 -19.86
CA LYS A 273 -0.12 8.17 -18.78
C LYS A 273 0.70 7.59 -17.63
N PHE A 274 0.54 6.29 -17.39
CA PHE A 274 1.38 5.54 -16.47
C PHE A 274 2.86 5.60 -16.83
N ARG A 275 3.24 5.26 -18.08
CA ARG A 275 4.64 5.31 -18.53
C ARG A 275 5.24 6.71 -18.41
N GLN A 276 4.46 7.75 -18.74
CA GLN A 276 4.88 9.14 -18.60
C GLN A 276 5.13 9.50 -17.12
N LEU A 277 4.22 9.10 -16.22
CA LEU A 277 4.32 9.36 -14.79
C LEU A 277 5.53 8.64 -14.16
N ASP A 278 5.74 7.38 -14.50
CA ASP A 278 6.90 6.60 -14.02
C ASP A 278 8.21 7.27 -14.42
N ALA A 279 8.34 7.71 -15.68
CA ALA A 279 9.51 8.45 -16.12
C ALA A 279 9.72 9.75 -15.33
N ILE A 280 8.64 10.49 -15.05
CA ILE A 280 8.69 11.72 -14.25
C ILE A 280 9.17 11.44 -12.83
N ILE A 281 8.58 10.45 -12.14
CA ILE A 281 8.95 10.12 -10.76
C ILE A 281 10.38 9.59 -10.70
N LEU A 282 10.78 8.69 -11.59
CA LEU A 282 12.12 8.09 -11.60
C LEU A 282 13.22 9.12 -11.83
N ASN A 283 12.98 10.12 -12.68
CA ASN A 283 13.95 11.17 -12.99
C ASN A 283 13.85 12.39 -12.07
N SER A 284 12.94 12.39 -11.09
CA SER A 284 12.80 13.47 -10.12
C SER A 284 13.90 13.47 -9.04
N SER A 285 13.94 14.53 -8.23
CA SER A 285 14.77 14.61 -7.02
C SER A 285 14.16 13.92 -5.79
N ILE A 286 13.11 13.10 -5.94
CA ILE A 286 12.53 12.31 -4.85
C ILE A 286 13.58 11.35 -4.28
N ALA A 287 13.59 11.17 -2.96
CA ALA A 287 14.52 10.26 -2.29
C ALA A 287 14.39 8.83 -2.85
N PRO A 288 15.49 8.09 -3.05
CA PRO A 288 15.46 6.73 -3.62
C PRO A 288 14.48 5.79 -2.92
N GLU A 289 14.44 5.79 -1.58
CA GLU A 289 13.56 4.91 -0.82
C GLU A 289 12.07 5.22 -1.04
N LEU A 290 11.74 6.47 -1.37
CA LEU A 290 10.36 6.86 -1.73
C LEU A 290 10.04 6.50 -3.18
N LYS A 291 11.04 6.53 -4.09
CA LYS A 291 10.87 6.02 -5.46
C LYS A 291 10.63 4.51 -5.44
N ASP A 292 11.35 3.75 -4.62
CA ASP A 292 11.14 2.31 -4.47
C ASP A 292 9.72 2.00 -3.99
N LYS A 293 9.23 2.76 -3.01
CA LYS A 293 7.84 2.66 -2.55
C LYS A 293 6.84 2.94 -3.68
N TYR A 294 7.05 4.01 -4.42
CA TYR A 294 6.21 4.35 -5.58
C TYR A 294 6.23 3.22 -6.62
N LEU A 295 7.41 2.69 -6.96
CA LEU A 295 7.57 1.62 -7.95
C LEU A 295 6.86 0.34 -7.54
N LEU A 296 6.91 -0.02 -6.26
CA LEU A 296 6.16 -1.16 -5.75
C LEU A 296 4.65 -0.98 -5.94
N ALA A 297 4.11 0.20 -5.59
CA ALA A 297 2.70 0.50 -5.78
C ALA A 297 2.30 0.58 -7.26
N SER A 298 3.20 1.12 -8.09
CA SER A 298 3.07 1.21 -9.56
C SER A 298 2.98 -0.19 -10.17
N ALA A 299 3.86 -1.10 -9.78
CA ALA A 299 3.84 -2.50 -10.20
C ALA A 299 2.54 -3.20 -9.79
N ILE A 300 2.07 -3.02 -8.54
CA ILE A 300 0.79 -3.59 -8.07
C ILE A 300 -0.37 -3.11 -8.96
N SER A 301 -0.46 -1.79 -9.18
CA SER A 301 -1.53 -1.17 -9.96
C SER A 301 -1.51 -1.61 -11.44
N MET A 302 -0.32 -1.78 -12.00
CA MET A 302 -0.12 -2.32 -13.35
C MET A 302 -0.56 -3.78 -13.43
N THR A 303 -0.13 -4.63 -12.51
CA THR A 303 -0.51 -6.05 -12.47
C THR A 303 -2.02 -6.19 -12.32
N LEU A 304 -2.66 -5.43 -11.42
CA LEU A 304 -4.12 -5.45 -11.28
C LEU A 304 -4.85 -5.10 -12.58
N ARG A 305 -4.37 -4.10 -13.34
CA ARG A 305 -4.94 -3.75 -14.63
C ARG A 305 -4.77 -4.87 -15.66
N ILE A 306 -3.58 -5.47 -15.71
CA ILE A 306 -3.31 -6.58 -16.63
C ILE A 306 -4.18 -7.78 -16.30
N ASP A 307 -4.27 -8.15 -15.02
CA ASP A 307 -5.13 -9.23 -14.55
C ASP A 307 -6.59 -8.98 -14.94
N MET A 308 -7.08 -7.75 -14.75
CA MET A 308 -8.43 -7.37 -15.18
C MET A 308 -8.63 -7.53 -16.69
N LEU A 309 -7.67 -7.09 -17.51
CA LEU A 309 -7.76 -7.22 -18.97
C LEU A 309 -7.75 -8.69 -19.42
N ILE A 310 -6.90 -9.52 -18.82
CA ILE A 310 -6.82 -10.96 -19.14
C ILE A 310 -8.09 -11.69 -18.69
N VAL A 311 -8.57 -11.43 -17.46
CA VAL A 311 -9.81 -12.04 -16.96
C VAL A 311 -11.00 -11.62 -17.82
N ASN A 312 -11.10 -10.35 -18.20
CA ASN A 312 -12.17 -9.86 -19.07
C ASN A 312 -12.08 -10.49 -20.47
N LEU A 313 -10.88 -10.58 -21.05
CA LEU A 313 -10.66 -11.27 -22.31
C LEU A 313 -11.14 -12.73 -22.22
N ILE A 314 -10.72 -13.46 -21.18
CA ILE A 314 -11.14 -14.86 -21.01
C ILE A 314 -12.64 -14.95 -20.78
N SER A 315 -13.27 -14.01 -20.06
CA SER A 315 -14.69 -14.10 -19.68
C SER A 315 -15.65 -13.63 -20.77
N SER A 316 -15.19 -12.78 -21.68
CA SER A 316 -16.05 -12.08 -22.64
C SER A 316 -15.65 -12.29 -24.10
N SER A 317 -14.55 -13.01 -24.39
CA SER A 317 -14.16 -13.29 -25.76
C SER A 317 -15.18 -14.22 -26.45
N PRO A 318 -15.74 -13.82 -27.60
CA PRO A 318 -16.64 -14.67 -28.38
C PRO A 318 -15.91 -15.84 -29.05
N GLU A 319 -14.58 -15.81 -29.12
CA GLU A 319 -13.75 -16.86 -29.72
C GLU A 319 -13.58 -18.07 -28.79
N ILE A 320 -13.84 -17.88 -27.50
CA ILE A 320 -13.79 -18.94 -26.50
C ILE A 320 -15.18 -19.56 -26.40
N ASP A 321 -15.25 -20.89 -26.61
CA ASP A 321 -16.48 -21.62 -26.37
C ASP A 321 -16.93 -21.46 -24.90
N ASN A 322 -18.23 -21.25 -24.68
CA ASN A 322 -18.81 -20.98 -23.37
C ASN A 322 -18.43 -22.05 -22.32
N SER A 323 -18.31 -23.30 -22.76
CA SER A 323 -17.90 -24.41 -21.89
C SER A 323 -16.45 -24.30 -21.37
N LYS A 324 -15.60 -23.51 -22.04
CA LYS A 324 -14.18 -23.35 -21.74
C LYS A 324 -13.85 -22.11 -20.90
N HIS A 325 -14.72 -21.11 -20.82
CA HIS A 325 -14.47 -19.89 -20.02
C HIS A 325 -14.07 -20.22 -18.58
N CYS A 326 -14.89 -21.00 -17.86
CA CYS A 326 -14.61 -21.40 -16.48
C CYS A 326 -13.29 -22.18 -16.35
N LYS A 327 -12.98 -23.02 -17.35
CA LYS A 327 -11.76 -23.82 -17.37
C LYS A 327 -10.53 -22.95 -17.56
N TYR A 328 -10.55 -22.01 -18.51
CA TYR A 328 -9.45 -21.09 -18.75
C TYR A 328 -9.24 -20.11 -17.60
N LEU A 329 -10.29 -19.59 -16.99
CA LEU A 329 -10.17 -18.77 -15.77
C LEU A 329 -9.50 -19.55 -14.64
N SER A 330 -9.89 -20.81 -14.43
CA SER A 330 -9.27 -21.66 -13.42
C SER A 330 -7.79 -21.94 -13.71
N VAL A 331 -7.43 -22.17 -14.98
CA VAL A 331 -6.03 -22.34 -15.39
C VAL A 331 -5.22 -21.07 -15.16
N TYR A 332 -5.74 -19.92 -15.59
CA TYR A 332 -5.09 -18.63 -15.41
C TYR A 332 -4.86 -18.32 -13.93
N GLN A 333 -5.86 -18.56 -13.08
CA GLN A 333 -5.73 -18.38 -11.64
C GLN A 333 -4.64 -19.28 -11.04
N LYS A 334 -4.57 -20.55 -11.45
CA LYS A 334 -3.51 -21.47 -11.00
C LYS A 334 -2.12 -21.01 -11.44
N LEU A 335 -1.98 -20.51 -12.67
CA LEU A 335 -0.71 -19.94 -13.15
C LEU A 335 -0.28 -18.73 -12.30
N ARG A 336 -1.22 -17.82 -12.01
CA ARG A 336 -0.98 -16.65 -11.16
C ARG A 336 -0.55 -17.01 -9.73
N GLU A 337 -1.08 -18.12 -9.21
CA GLU A 337 -0.74 -18.66 -7.88
C GLU A 337 0.58 -19.47 -7.88
N GLY A 338 1.24 -19.61 -9.04
CA GLY A 338 2.48 -20.39 -9.19
C GLY A 338 2.26 -21.91 -9.11
N ALA A 339 1.03 -22.38 -9.33
CA ALA A 339 0.68 -23.79 -9.31
C ALA A 339 0.96 -24.47 -10.67
N THR A 340 1.19 -25.78 -10.64
CA THR A 340 1.34 -26.59 -11.85
C THR A 340 0.00 -26.81 -12.53
N VAL A 341 -0.04 -26.69 -13.86
CA VAL A 341 -1.24 -26.89 -14.68
C VAL A 341 -0.92 -27.81 -15.85
N ASP A 342 -1.94 -28.52 -16.35
CA ASP A 342 -1.83 -29.41 -17.50
C ASP A 342 -1.45 -28.65 -18.78
N ASN A 343 -0.39 -29.12 -19.44
CA ASN A 343 0.31 -28.45 -20.53
C ASN A 343 -0.60 -28.25 -21.76
N GLY A 344 -1.52 -29.19 -22.02
CA GLY A 344 -2.41 -29.10 -23.17
C GLY A 344 -3.47 -28.00 -23.05
N ILE A 345 -3.92 -27.70 -21.83
CA ILE A 345 -4.91 -26.63 -21.60
C ILE A 345 -4.21 -25.27 -21.59
N ILE A 346 -2.98 -25.20 -21.06
CA ILE A 346 -2.14 -23.99 -21.10
C ILE A 346 -1.90 -23.56 -22.54
N GLN A 347 -1.44 -24.45 -23.42
CA GLN A 347 -1.16 -24.10 -24.82
C GLN A 347 -2.36 -23.49 -25.54
N ASN A 348 -3.57 -24.00 -25.27
CA ASN A 348 -4.78 -23.43 -25.86
C ASN A 348 -5.10 -22.04 -25.30
N LEU A 349 -4.87 -21.82 -24.00
CA LEU A 349 -5.03 -20.50 -23.39
C LEU A 349 -3.97 -19.52 -23.93
N ASP A 350 -2.73 -19.96 -24.08
CA ASP A 350 -1.63 -19.16 -24.62
C ASP A 350 -1.99 -18.63 -26.01
N SER A 351 -2.48 -19.50 -26.90
CA SER A 351 -2.93 -19.08 -28.24
C SER A 351 -3.99 -17.97 -28.18
N VAL A 352 -4.99 -18.14 -27.31
CA VAL A 352 -6.04 -17.12 -27.11
C VAL A 352 -5.46 -15.79 -26.64
N ILE A 353 -4.55 -15.80 -25.66
CA ILE A 353 -3.93 -14.57 -25.13
C ILE A 353 -3.03 -13.90 -26.19
N PHE A 354 -2.25 -14.67 -26.94
CA PHE A 354 -1.32 -14.14 -27.93
C PHE A 354 -2.02 -13.60 -29.19
N GLU A 355 -3.14 -14.19 -29.59
CA GLU A 355 -3.96 -13.74 -30.73
C GLU A 355 -4.88 -12.56 -30.37
N ALA A 356 -5.28 -12.43 -29.11
CA ALA A 356 -6.20 -11.38 -28.66
C ALA A 356 -5.70 -9.94 -28.89
N GLU A 357 -6.63 -9.01 -29.11
CA GLU A 357 -6.37 -7.58 -29.25
C GLU A 357 -6.21 -6.87 -27.90
N ILE A 358 -5.32 -7.38 -27.04
CA ILE A 358 -4.94 -6.73 -25.78
C ILE A 358 -3.57 -6.03 -25.90
N PRO A 359 -3.29 -5.01 -25.06
CA PRO A 359 -2.01 -4.31 -25.09
C PRO A 359 -0.82 -5.27 -25.00
N ARG A 360 0.23 -5.02 -25.80
CA ARG A 360 1.43 -5.87 -25.86
C ARG A 360 2.06 -6.14 -24.48
N ILE A 361 2.02 -5.16 -23.58
CA ILE A 361 2.55 -5.31 -22.22
C ILE A 361 1.81 -6.41 -21.41
N CYS A 362 0.51 -6.59 -21.65
CA CYS A 362 -0.27 -7.65 -21.02
C CYS A 362 0.21 -9.03 -21.47
N LYS A 363 0.47 -9.19 -22.78
CA LYS A 363 0.99 -10.43 -23.38
C LYS A 363 2.41 -10.80 -22.95
N ILE A 364 3.22 -9.81 -22.55
CA ILE A 364 4.60 -10.02 -22.09
C ILE A 364 4.64 -10.45 -20.62
N LEU A 365 3.68 -9.97 -19.82
CA LEU A 365 3.62 -10.22 -18.38
C LEU A 365 2.81 -11.46 -18.01
N TYR A 366 1.80 -11.80 -18.81
CA TYR A 366 1.30 -13.18 -18.88
C TYR A 366 2.44 -14.11 -19.28
#